data_AF-A0A3B9HAH1-F1
#
_entry.id   AF-A0A3B9HAH1-F1
#
_cell.length_a   1.000
_cell.length_b   1.000
_cell.length_c   1.000
_cell.angle_alpha   90.00
_cell.angle_beta   90.00
_cell.angle_gamma   90.00
#
_symmetry.space_group_name_H-M   'P 1'
#
loop_
_entity.id
_entity.type
_entity.pdbx_description
1 polymer ?
#
loop_
_entity_poly.entity_id
_entity_poly.type
_entity_poly.pdbx_seq_one_letter_code
_entity_poly.pdbx_strand_id
1 'polypeptide(L)'
;MQNKTAIWLFTILLTLACLYQLSFGWVVSSVENDAKEHAELRQLQVQDSLTRLEPAQYVYNVGKKSIVFGDPTTGEIDSAGLSDLKGFFEQQYLINVAPKKVYPVFGHTYQYCKNHQLNLGLDLQGGMAVTLEVSIPDLVKNLAGPQAEVQSVFMDP
;
A
#
# COMPACT_ATOMS: atom_id res chain seq x y z
N MET A 1 -50.33 -11.91 -20.11
CA MET A 1 -49.01 -11.26 -19.91
C MET A 1 -48.74 -11.00 -18.41
N GLN A 2 -48.80 -12.03 -17.56
CA GLN A 2 -48.99 -11.86 -16.10
C GLN A 2 -47.73 -11.91 -15.23
N ASN A 3 -46.55 -12.24 -15.77
CA ASN A 3 -45.33 -12.36 -14.94
C ASN A 3 -44.45 -11.10 -14.94
N LYS A 4 -44.97 -9.95 -15.42
CA LYS A 4 -44.20 -8.69 -15.47
C LYS A 4 -43.76 -8.22 -14.08
N THR A 5 -44.62 -8.39 -13.07
CA THR A 5 -44.32 -8.04 -11.67
C THR A 5 -43.25 -8.95 -11.06
N ALA A 6 -43.27 -10.25 -11.39
CA ALA A 6 -42.28 -11.20 -10.87
C ALA A 6 -40.87 -10.89 -11.38
N ILE A 7 -40.75 -10.52 -12.66
CA ILE A 7 -39.47 -10.11 -13.24
C ILE A 7 -38.99 -8.83 -12.57
N TRP A 8 -39.84 -7.81 -12.43
CA TRP A 8 -39.48 -6.53 -11.78
C TRP A 8 -39.07 -6.68 -10.31
N LEU A 9 -39.73 -7.55 -9.56
CA LEU A 9 -39.37 -7.83 -8.17
C LEU A 9 -37.97 -8.46 -8.09
N PHE A 10 -37.68 -9.43 -8.96
CA PHE A 10 -36.36 -10.04 -9.04
C PHE A 10 -35.27 -9.03 -9.41
N THR A 11 -35.51 -8.14 -10.37
CA THR A 11 -34.53 -7.11 -10.74
C THR A 11 -34.27 -6.15 -9.57
N ILE A 12 -35.31 -5.69 -8.88
CA ILE A 12 -35.15 -4.79 -7.73
C ILE A 12 -34.34 -5.48 -6.63
N LEU A 13 -34.68 -6.73 -6.30
CA LEU A 13 -33.97 -7.49 -5.27
C LEU A 13 -32.49 -7.69 -5.64
N LEU A 14 -32.20 -8.03 -6.89
CA LEU A 14 -30.83 -8.16 -7.40
C LEU A 14 -30.07 -6.83 -7.30
N THR A 15 -30.68 -5.71 -7.71
CA THR A 15 -30.02 -4.39 -7.63
C THR A 15 -29.69 -3.99 -6.19
N LEU A 16 -30.57 -4.32 -5.24
CA LEU A 16 -30.37 -4.05 -3.81
C LEU A 16 -29.22 -4.90 -3.25
N ALA A 17 -29.13 -6.16 -3.65
CA ALA A 17 -28.01 -7.04 -3.30
C ALA A 17 -26.67 -6.51 -3.84
N CYS A 18 -26.63 -6.05 -5.10
CA CYS A 18 -25.41 -5.46 -5.68
C CYS A 18 -25.00 -4.16 -4.96
N LEU A 19 -25.96 -3.28 -4.64
CA LEU A 19 -25.70 -2.06 -3.88
C LEU A 19 -25.13 -2.36 -2.49
N TYR A 20 -25.65 -3.39 -1.82
CA TYR A 20 -25.13 -3.82 -0.53
C TYR A 20 -23.67 -4.28 -0.63
N GLN A 21 -23.33 -5.10 -1.63
CA GLN A 21 -21.96 -5.57 -1.85
C GLN A 21 -20.99 -4.41 -2.15
N LEU A 22 -21.40 -3.44 -2.98
CA LEU A 22 -20.59 -2.25 -3.28
C LEU A 22 -20.39 -1.33 -2.08
N SER A 23 -21.39 -1.25 -1.19
CA SER A 23 -21.33 -0.36 -0.01
C SER A 23 -20.15 -0.66 0.92
N PHE A 24 -19.72 -1.93 1.02
CA PHE A 24 -18.57 -2.30 1.84
C PHE A 24 -17.27 -1.72 1.34
N GLY A 25 -17.05 -1.72 0.02
CA GLY A 25 -15.83 -1.17 -0.57
C GLY A 25 -15.71 0.33 -0.31
N TRP A 26 -16.82 1.06 -0.40
CA TRP A 26 -16.85 2.50 -0.10
C TRP A 26 -16.50 2.79 1.36
N VAL A 27 -17.08 2.04 2.31
CA VAL A 27 -16.80 2.22 3.75
C VAL A 27 -15.34 1.87 4.08
N VAL A 28 -14.79 0.79 3.51
CA VAL A 28 -13.39 0.40 3.73
C VAL A 28 -12.45 1.46 3.16
N SER A 29 -12.70 1.93 1.94
CA SER A 29 -11.90 2.98 1.30
C SER A 29 -11.96 4.30 2.07
N SER A 30 -13.12 4.65 2.65
CA SER A 30 -13.24 5.83 3.51
C SER A 30 -12.29 5.74 4.71
N VAL A 31 -12.27 4.61 5.41
CA VAL A 31 -11.39 4.41 6.57
C VAL A 31 -9.91 4.38 6.18
N GLU A 32 -9.59 3.79 5.04
CA GLU A 32 -8.22 3.76 4.53
C GLU A 32 -7.73 5.16 4.12
N ASN A 33 -8.61 6.01 3.59
CA ASN A 33 -8.28 7.41 3.32
C ASN A 33 -8.04 8.19 4.62
N ASP A 34 -8.89 8.01 5.63
CA ASP A 34 -8.68 8.62 6.96
C ASP A 34 -7.35 8.15 7.59
N ALA A 35 -6.98 6.89 7.37
CA ALA A 35 -5.72 6.33 7.85
C ALA A 35 -4.51 6.99 7.17
N LYS A 36 -4.58 7.22 5.86
CA LYS A 36 -3.53 7.90 5.10
C LYS A 36 -3.35 9.34 5.54
N GLU A 37 -4.46 10.07 5.72
CA GLU A 37 -4.41 11.45 6.20
C GLU A 37 -3.80 11.52 7.60
N HIS A 38 -4.22 10.64 8.52
CA HIS A 38 -3.65 10.59 9.87
C HIS A 38 -2.16 10.25 9.85
N ALA A 39 -1.74 9.33 8.97
CA ALA A 39 -0.35 8.93 8.83
C ALA A 39 0.53 10.08 8.30
N GLU A 40 0.06 10.83 7.30
CA GLU A 40 0.78 11.99 6.76
C GLU A 40 0.95 13.08 7.81
N LEU A 41 -0.11 13.42 8.54
CA LEU A 41 -0.05 14.42 9.61
C LEU A 41 0.95 14.01 10.70
N ARG A 42 0.92 12.74 11.13
CA ARG A 42 1.84 12.20 12.14
C ARG A 42 3.28 12.16 11.64
N GLN A 43 3.49 11.75 10.40
CA GLN A 43 4.80 11.70 9.76
C GLN A 43 5.45 13.08 9.73
N LEU A 44 4.73 14.11 9.28
CA LEU A 44 5.22 15.49 9.23
C LEU A 44 5.58 16.01 10.64
N GLN A 45 4.71 15.78 11.63
CA GLN A 45 4.99 16.19 13.01
C GLN A 45 6.24 15.53 13.58
N VAL A 46 6.43 14.23 13.35
CA VAL A 46 7.60 13.50 13.84
C VAL A 46 8.86 13.96 13.11
N GLN A 47 8.78 14.16 11.80
CA GLN A 47 9.88 14.69 11.00
C GLN A 47 10.33 16.06 11.53
N ASP A 48 9.42 17.03 11.67
CA ASP A 48 9.72 18.38 12.17
C ASP A 48 10.30 18.38 13.59
N SER A 49 9.79 17.48 14.44
CA SER A 49 10.26 17.35 15.82
C SER A 49 11.69 16.86 15.89
N LEU A 50 12.08 15.95 15.00
CA LEU A 50 13.38 15.30 15.02
C LEU A 50 14.45 16.11 14.28
N THR A 51 14.08 16.90 13.27
CA THR A 51 14.98 17.83 12.57
C THR A 51 15.31 19.08 13.39
N ARG A 52 14.44 19.49 14.33
CA ARG A 52 14.66 20.67 15.18
C ARG A 52 15.64 20.43 16.34
N LEU A 53 15.99 19.18 16.65
CA LEU A 53 16.97 18.85 17.68
C LEU A 53 18.39 19.14 17.14
N GLU A 54 19.28 19.67 17.97
CA GLU A 54 20.72 19.73 17.64
C GLU A 54 21.47 18.67 18.48
N PRO A 55 22.09 17.64 17.86
CA PRO A 55 22.08 17.33 16.42
C PRO A 55 20.75 16.73 15.93
N ALA A 56 20.41 16.94 14.65
CA ALA A 56 19.18 16.46 14.04
C ALA A 56 19.15 14.92 14.07
N GLN A 57 18.03 14.35 14.53
CA GLN A 57 17.87 12.91 14.64
C GLN A 57 17.07 12.40 13.43
N TYR A 58 17.62 11.44 12.68
CA TYR A 58 16.95 10.88 11.49
C TYR A 58 16.37 9.48 11.71
N VAL A 59 16.21 9.11 12.99
CA VAL A 59 15.75 7.78 13.42
C VAL A 59 14.57 7.91 14.35
N TYR A 60 13.49 7.21 14.03
CA TYR A 60 12.29 7.09 14.85
C TYR A 60 12.24 5.70 15.45
N ASN A 61 12.31 5.62 16.78
CA ASN A 61 12.30 4.37 17.52
C ASN A 61 10.94 4.15 18.17
N VAL A 62 10.25 3.07 17.79
CA VAL A 62 9.03 2.63 18.45
C VAL A 62 9.13 1.15 18.80
N GLY A 63 9.22 0.89 20.10
CA GLY A 63 9.37 -0.47 20.62
C GLY A 63 10.64 -1.13 20.08
N LYS A 64 10.48 -2.19 19.30
CA LYS A 64 11.59 -2.94 18.68
C LYS A 64 11.91 -2.51 17.24
N LYS A 65 11.15 -1.56 16.67
CA LYS A 65 11.32 -1.12 15.28
C LYS A 65 11.98 0.27 15.27
N SER A 66 13.12 0.36 14.59
CA SER A 66 13.80 1.63 14.27
C SER A 66 13.57 1.94 12.80
N ILE A 67 13.02 3.12 12.51
CA ILE A 67 12.78 3.59 11.15
C ILE A 67 13.74 4.74 10.89
N VAL A 68 14.60 4.59 9.88
CA VAL A 68 15.54 5.63 9.43
C VAL A 68 14.88 6.37 8.28
N PHE A 69 14.74 7.68 8.39
CA PHE A 69 14.03 8.52 7.40
C PHE A 69 14.93 9.59 6.77
N GLY A 70 16.24 9.54 7.06
CA GLY A 70 17.25 10.36 6.43
C GLY A 70 18.64 9.79 6.67
N ASP A 71 19.59 10.17 5.82
CA ASP A 71 20.97 9.74 5.96
C ASP A 71 21.63 10.52 7.12
N PRO A 72 22.16 9.82 8.15
CA PRO A 72 22.79 10.47 9.30
C PRO A 72 24.10 11.22 8.96
N THR A 73 24.65 11.03 7.77
CA THR A 73 25.92 11.62 7.33
C THR A 73 25.75 12.85 6.42
N THR A 74 24.73 12.86 5.55
CA THR A 74 24.44 14.00 4.65
C THR A 74 23.29 14.87 5.15
N GLY A 75 22.48 14.39 6.10
CA GLY A 75 21.34 15.10 6.66
C GLY A 75 20.15 15.22 5.69
N GLU A 76 20.21 14.52 4.56
CA GLU A 76 19.20 14.53 3.51
C GLU A 76 18.06 13.54 3.85
N ILE A 77 16.82 13.98 3.65
CA ILE A 77 15.64 13.15 3.89
C ILE A 77 15.50 12.13 2.76
N ASP A 78 15.49 10.85 3.09
CA ASP A 78 15.27 9.78 2.12
C ASP A 78 13.77 9.55 1.91
N SER A 79 13.32 9.63 0.66
CA SER A 79 11.95 9.34 0.26
C SER A 79 11.50 7.93 0.62
N ALA A 80 12.41 6.94 0.59
CA ALA A 80 12.10 5.56 0.96
C ALA A 80 11.85 5.45 2.47
N GLY A 81 12.77 5.97 3.29
CA GLY A 81 12.60 5.99 4.75
C GLY A 81 11.36 6.79 5.21
N LEU A 82 11.01 7.86 4.49
CA LEU A 82 9.79 8.61 4.74
C LEU A 82 8.53 7.78 4.46
N SER A 83 8.52 7.00 3.39
CA SER A 83 7.43 6.08 3.06
C SER A 83 7.28 4.95 4.09
N ASP A 84 8.38 4.44 4.64
CA ASP A 84 8.37 3.43 5.69
C ASP A 84 7.78 3.97 7.01
N LEU A 85 8.12 5.22 7.34
CA LEU A 85 7.58 5.93 8.50
C LEU A 85 6.07 6.19 8.34
N LYS A 86 5.64 6.62 7.15
CA LYS A 86 4.23 6.75 6.79
C LYS A 86 3.48 5.43 6.96
N GLY A 87 4.00 4.35 6.36
CA GLY A 87 3.40 3.03 6.40
C GLY A 87 3.27 2.49 7.84
N PHE A 88 4.23 2.80 8.71
CA PHE A 88 4.13 2.45 10.12
C PHE A 88 2.95 3.15 10.82
N PHE A 89 2.78 4.46 10.63
CA PHE A 89 1.67 5.19 11.24
C PHE A 89 0.31 4.79 10.66
N GLU A 90 0.25 4.55 9.35
CA GLU A 90 -0.95 4.04 8.69
C GLU A 90 -1.36 2.70 9.29
N GLN A 91 -0.43 1.75 9.37
CA GLN A 91 -0.69 0.44 9.95
C GLN A 91 -1.11 0.54 11.41
N GLN A 92 -0.48 1.42 12.21
CA GLN A 92 -0.85 1.61 13.60
C GLN A 92 -2.27 2.18 13.73
N TYR A 93 -2.65 3.11 12.87
CA TYR A 93 -4.02 3.63 12.82
C TYR A 93 -5.02 2.53 12.45
N LEU A 94 -4.73 1.76 11.40
CA LEU A 94 -5.59 0.66 10.93
C LEU A 94 -5.77 -0.42 12.00
N ILE A 95 -4.72 -0.78 12.74
CA ILE A 95 -4.82 -1.74 13.87
C ILE A 95 -5.79 -1.21 14.95
N ASN A 96 -5.74 0.08 15.24
CA ASN A 96 -6.62 0.69 16.25
C ASN A 96 -8.07 0.85 15.77
N VAL A 97 -8.29 0.98 14.46
CA VAL A 97 -9.62 1.10 13.85
C VAL A 97 -10.21 -0.27 13.50
N ALA A 98 -9.40 -1.31 13.36
CA ALA A 98 -9.82 -2.67 13.04
C ALA A 98 -10.99 -3.22 13.90
N PRO A 99 -11.00 -3.08 15.24
CA PRO A 99 -12.12 -3.58 16.05
C PRO A 99 -13.32 -2.63 16.09
N LYS A 100 -13.22 -1.41 15.56
CA LYS A 100 -14.29 -0.41 15.62
C LYS A 100 -15.40 -0.76 14.62
N LYS A 101 -16.64 -0.46 15.00
CA LYS A 101 -17.81 -0.57 14.13
C LYS A 101 -17.85 0.65 13.22
N VAL A 102 -17.72 0.43 11.92
CA VAL A 102 -17.65 1.51 10.92
C VAL A 102 -18.88 1.49 10.01
N TYR A 103 -19.55 0.35 9.88
CA TYR A 103 -20.70 0.24 8.98
C TYR A 103 -21.96 0.91 9.56
N PRO A 104 -22.54 1.92 8.88
CA PRO A 104 -23.59 2.78 9.45
C PRO A 104 -24.93 2.07 9.67
N VAL A 105 -25.22 0.99 8.94
CA VAL A 105 -26.55 0.35 8.96
C VAL A 105 -26.62 -0.88 9.88
N PHE A 106 -25.60 -1.73 9.85
CA PHE A 106 -25.57 -3.01 10.58
C PHE A 106 -24.45 -3.13 11.62
N GLY A 107 -23.68 -2.05 11.86
CA GLY A 107 -22.68 -2.02 12.93
C GLY A 107 -21.57 -3.06 12.79
N HIS A 108 -21.28 -3.52 11.57
CA HIS A 108 -20.16 -4.41 11.29
C HIS A 108 -18.80 -3.72 11.53
N THR A 109 -17.80 -4.52 11.92
CA THR A 109 -16.43 -4.04 12.17
C THR A 109 -15.71 -3.74 10.86
N TYR A 110 -14.68 -2.90 10.92
CA TYR A 110 -13.81 -2.64 9.76
C TYR A 110 -13.27 -3.94 9.15
N GLN A 111 -12.80 -4.88 9.99
CA GLN A 111 -12.32 -6.19 9.51
C GLN A 111 -13.41 -6.98 8.78
N TYR A 112 -14.65 -6.92 9.26
CA TYR A 112 -15.76 -7.61 8.58
C TYR A 112 -16.00 -7.02 7.20
N CYS A 113 -16.06 -5.69 7.08
CA CYS A 113 -16.27 -5.01 5.79
C CYS A 113 -15.11 -5.26 4.83
N LYS A 114 -13.86 -5.30 5.33
CA LYS A 114 -12.67 -5.60 4.54
C LYS A 114 -12.67 -7.02 3.99
N ASN A 115 -13.10 -8.00 4.79
CA ASN A 115 -13.18 -9.39 4.35
C ASN A 115 -14.34 -9.66 3.37
N HIS A 116 -15.41 -8.85 3.42
CA HIS A 116 -16.57 -8.96 2.51
C HIS A 116 -16.48 -7.98 1.33
N GLN A 117 -15.40 -7.22 1.23
CA GLN A 117 -15.14 -6.39 0.08
C GLN A 117 -14.91 -7.31 -1.13
N LEU A 118 -15.44 -6.90 -2.29
CA LEU A 118 -15.14 -7.58 -3.54
C LEU A 118 -13.65 -7.44 -3.85
N ASN A 119 -13.03 -8.52 -4.32
CA ASN A 119 -11.67 -8.46 -4.84
C ASN A 119 -11.67 -7.49 -6.03
N LEU A 120 -11.06 -6.32 -5.84
CA LEU A 120 -10.94 -5.33 -6.88
C LEU A 120 -9.84 -5.79 -7.84
N GLY A 121 -10.11 -5.74 -9.14
CA GLY A 121 -9.09 -5.96 -10.15
C GLY A 121 -8.05 -4.83 -10.15
N LEU A 122 -6.95 -5.02 -10.87
CA LEU A 122 -5.87 -4.04 -10.99
C LEU A 122 -6.34 -2.67 -11.48
N ASP A 123 -7.39 -2.65 -12.31
CA ASP A 123 -8.04 -1.42 -12.80
C ASP A 123 -8.70 -0.60 -11.68
N LEU A 124 -9.28 -1.27 -10.67
CA LEU A 124 -10.01 -0.63 -9.58
C LEU A 124 -9.16 -0.40 -8.33
N GLN A 125 -8.19 -1.28 -8.07
CA GLN A 125 -7.25 -1.14 -6.95
C GLN A 125 -6.05 -0.27 -7.29
N GLY A 126 -5.75 -0.11 -8.59
CA GLY A 126 -4.54 0.54 -9.06
C GLY A 126 -3.31 -0.34 -8.84
N GLY A 127 -2.56 -0.57 -9.90
CA GLY A 127 -1.25 -1.22 -9.80
C GLY A 127 -0.63 -1.42 -11.18
N MET A 128 0.62 -1.86 -11.19
CA MET A 128 1.38 -2.08 -12.40
C MET A 128 1.50 -3.58 -12.66
N ALA A 129 0.94 -4.05 -13.77
CA ALA A 129 1.25 -5.38 -14.28
C ALA A 129 2.62 -5.31 -14.98
N VAL A 130 3.65 -5.88 -14.36
CA VAL A 130 5.00 -5.95 -14.94
C VAL A 130 5.29 -7.39 -15.30
N THR A 131 5.50 -7.65 -16.59
CA THR A 131 6.05 -8.92 -17.07
C THR A 131 7.53 -8.68 -17.39
N LEU A 132 8.41 -9.24 -16.57
CA LEU A 132 9.85 -9.14 -16.80
C LEU A 132 10.30 -10.25 -17.76
N GLU A 133 10.97 -9.85 -18.83
CA GLU A 133 11.73 -10.76 -19.69
C GLU A 133 13.18 -10.80 -19.21
N VAL A 134 13.72 -12.01 -19.02
CA VAL A 134 15.12 -12.19 -18.63
C VAL A 134 15.95 -12.42 -19.88
N SER A 135 16.90 -11.52 -20.13
CA SER A 135 17.95 -11.74 -21.14
C SER A 135 18.92 -12.79 -20.61
N ILE A 136 18.87 -14.01 -21.18
CA ILE A 136 19.83 -15.08 -20.88
C ILE A 136 21.30 -14.63 -21.08
N PRO A 137 21.68 -13.94 -22.18
CA PRO A 137 23.08 -13.54 -22.35
C PRO A 137 23.53 -12.54 -21.29
N ASP A 138 22.66 -11.60 -20.87
CA ASP A 138 23.02 -10.66 -19.80
C ASP A 138 23.07 -11.34 -18.44
N LEU A 139 22.21 -12.33 -18.18
CA LEU A 139 22.28 -13.15 -16.97
C LEU A 139 23.61 -13.91 -16.91
N VAL A 140 24.02 -14.53 -18.03
CA VAL A 140 25.30 -15.26 -18.13
C VAL A 140 26.48 -14.30 -18.00
N LYS A 141 26.43 -13.12 -18.63
CA LYS A 141 27.48 -12.10 -18.54
C LYS A 141 27.64 -11.54 -17.11
N ASN A 142 26.53 -11.27 -16.42
CA ASN A 142 26.55 -10.82 -15.03
C ASN A 142 26.99 -11.95 -14.07
N LEU A 143 26.63 -13.21 -14.34
CA LEU A 143 27.02 -14.36 -13.53
C LEU A 143 28.49 -14.79 -13.76
N ALA A 144 29.04 -14.55 -14.96
CA ALA A 144 30.42 -14.89 -15.33
C ALA A 144 31.48 -14.02 -14.62
N GLY A 145 31.06 -12.94 -13.97
CA GLY A 145 31.93 -12.03 -13.22
C GLY A 145 32.88 -11.22 -14.11
N PRO A 146 33.66 -10.29 -13.52
CA PRO A 146 34.51 -9.35 -14.25
C PRO A 146 35.61 -9.99 -15.12
N GLN A 147 35.81 -11.29 -14.99
CA GLN A 147 36.93 -12.02 -15.60
C GLN A 147 36.63 -12.45 -17.04
N ALA A 148 35.34 -12.43 -17.43
CA ALA A 148 34.90 -12.73 -18.79
C ALA A 148 35.10 -11.57 -19.78
N GLU A 149 35.22 -10.32 -19.30
CA GLU A 149 35.39 -9.13 -20.15
C GLU A 149 36.80 -9.01 -20.75
N VAL A 150 37.80 -9.65 -20.13
CA VAL A 150 39.22 -9.50 -20.50
C VAL A 150 39.59 -10.27 -21.79
N GLN A 151 38.76 -11.19 -22.28
CA GLN A 151 39.13 -12.07 -23.41
C GLN A 151 38.73 -11.58 -24.81
N SER A 152 38.00 -10.46 -24.98
CA SER A 152 37.66 -9.99 -26.34
C SER A 152 38.77 -9.21 -27.05
N VAL A 153 39.94 -9.03 -26.43
CA VAL A 153 41.07 -8.26 -27.01
C VAL A 153 42.08 -9.15 -27.74
N PHE A 154 41.95 -10.48 -27.66
CA PHE A 154 42.84 -11.39 -28.36
C PHE A 154 42.08 -12.24 -29.37
N MET A 155 42.63 -12.26 -30.58
CA MET A 155 42.39 -13.16 -31.72
C MET A 155 41.65 -12.54 -32.92
N ASP A 156 42.26 -11.52 -33.53
CA ASP A 156 42.40 -11.50 -34.99
C ASP A 156 43.83 -12.01 -35.31
N PRO A 157 44.01 -12.99 -36.21
CA PRO A 157 45.33 -13.51 -36.59
C PRO A 157 46.18 -12.52 -37.40
#